data_AF-B3DX25-F1
#
_entry.id   AF-B3DX25-F1
#
_cell.length_a   1.000
_cell.length_b   1.000
_cell.length_c   1.000
_cell.angle_alpha   90.00
_cell.angle_beta   90.00
_cell.angle_gamma   90.00
#
_symmetry.space_group_name_H-M   'P 1'
#
loop_
_entity.id
_entity.type
_entity.pdbx_description
1 polymer ?
#
loop_
_entity_poly.entity_id
_entity_poly.type
_entity_poly.pdbx_seq_one_letter_code
_entity_poly.pdbx_strand_id
1 'polypeptide(L)'
;MKESSPTLFSSALEEKIRAKLSELSVQLDQLAAAYLLRLHREIDNLSLQVSLLNNHALDSQKKVKALSQILKTLEEVQIQPEKGRRKDLKKIDSLIGFLSEMLEKSGKELKVSSFLISLERQIK
;
A
#
# COMPACT_ATOMS: atom_id res chain seq x y z
N MET A 1 14.72 -4.70 -59.00
CA MET A 1 14.93 -4.62 -57.54
C MET A 1 13.68 -3.98 -56.96
N LYS A 2 12.92 -4.69 -56.11
CA LYS A 2 11.67 -4.17 -55.55
C LYS A 2 12.01 -3.04 -54.57
N GLU A 3 11.68 -1.81 -54.94
CA GLU A 3 11.64 -0.69 -54.00
C GLU A 3 10.59 -1.03 -52.95
N SER A 4 11.04 -1.49 -51.79
CA SER A 4 10.20 -1.57 -50.61
C SER A 4 9.80 -0.13 -50.27
N SER A 5 8.54 0.20 -50.53
CA SER A 5 8.01 1.56 -50.46
C SER A 5 8.02 2.08 -49.01
N PRO A 6 8.39 3.36 -48.78
CA PRO A 6 8.51 3.96 -47.44
C PRO A 6 7.22 3.88 -46.60
N THR A 7 6.06 3.77 -47.26
CA THR A 7 4.75 3.55 -46.64
C THR A 7 4.63 2.20 -45.93
N LEU A 8 5.21 1.13 -46.47
CA LEU A 8 5.21 -0.19 -45.84
C LEU A 8 6.06 -0.19 -44.56
N PHE A 9 7.21 0.49 -44.58
CA PHE A 9 8.06 0.66 -43.39
C PHE A 9 7.38 1.51 -42.31
N SER A 10 6.67 2.56 -42.71
CA SER A 10 5.88 3.39 -41.79
C SER A 10 4.79 2.57 -41.10
N SER A 11 4.06 1.72 -41.83
CA SER A 11 3.01 0.88 -41.26
C SER A 11 3.56 -0.17 -40.28
N ALA A 12 4.67 -0.85 -40.63
CA ALA A 12 5.31 -1.82 -39.75
C ALA A 12 5.88 -1.18 -38.48
N LEU A 13 6.35 0.07 -38.56
CA LEU A 13 6.79 0.84 -37.40
C LEU A 13 5.62 1.21 -36.50
N GLU A 14 4.50 1.66 -37.07
CA GLU A 14 3.28 1.96 -36.33
C GLU A 14 2.76 0.72 -35.59
N GLU A 15 2.70 -0.44 -36.24
CA GLU A 15 2.29 -1.70 -35.62
C GLU A 15 3.19 -2.09 -34.43
N LYS A 16 4.51 -1.93 -34.57
CA LYS A 16 5.46 -2.16 -33.48
C LYS A 16 5.24 -1.20 -32.31
N ILE A 17 4.97 0.08 -32.58
CA ILE A 17 4.66 1.08 -31.55
C ILE A 17 3.36 0.68 -30.83
N ARG A 18 2.30 0.32 -31.57
CA ARG A 18 1.02 -0.13 -30.99
C ARG A 18 1.19 -1.38 -30.12
N ALA A 19 1.96 -2.36 -30.59
CA ALA A 19 2.28 -3.55 -29.81
C ALA A 19 3.01 -3.21 -28.50
N LYS A 20 3.99 -2.29 -28.55
CA LYS A 20 4.72 -1.83 -27.36
C LYS A 20 3.85 -1.03 -26.39
N LEU A 21 2.94 -0.20 -26.89
CA LEU A 21 1.98 0.52 -26.06
C LEU A 21 0.97 -0.45 -25.40
N SER A 22 0.54 -1.48 -26.12
CA SER A 22 -0.32 -2.53 -25.56
C SER A 22 0.39 -3.32 -24.45
N GLU A 23 1.67 -3.66 -24.66
CA GLU A 23 2.50 -4.31 -23.64
C GLU A 23 2.63 -3.44 -22.39
N LEU A 24 2.88 -2.13 -22.56
CA LEU A 24 2.96 -1.18 -21.45
C LEU A 24 1.64 -1.07 -20.68
N SER A 25 0.50 -1.09 -21.38
CA SER A 25 -0.82 -1.09 -20.73
C SER A 25 -1.00 -2.31 -19.83
N VAL A 26 -0.68 -3.51 -20.32
CA VAL A 26 -0.77 -4.75 -19.54
C VAL A 26 0.16 -4.72 -18.33
N GLN A 27 1.40 -4.25 -18.51
CA GLN A 27 2.36 -4.11 -17.41
C GLN A 27 1.88 -3.10 -16.36
N LEU A 28 1.27 -2.00 -16.78
CA LEU A 28 0.71 -1.00 -15.87
C LEU A 28 -0.40 -1.61 -15.01
N ASP A 29 -1.34 -2.34 -15.62
CA ASP A 29 -2.45 -2.97 -14.91
C ASP A 29 -1.95 -4.00 -13.89
N GLN A 30 -1.00 -4.84 -14.28
CA GLN A 30 -0.38 -5.84 -13.39
C GLN A 30 0.34 -5.17 -12.22
N LEU A 31 1.13 -4.12 -12.49
CA LEU A 31 1.85 -3.39 -11.45
C LEU A 31 0.89 -2.68 -10.49
N ALA A 32 -0.15 -2.04 -11.01
CA ALA A 32 -1.16 -1.37 -10.21
C ALA A 32 -1.90 -2.37 -9.31
N ALA A 33 -2.33 -3.50 -9.85
CA ALA A 33 -3.00 -4.55 -9.08
C ALA A 33 -2.10 -5.11 -7.96
N ALA A 34 -0.85 -5.44 -8.27
CA ALA A 34 0.11 -5.94 -7.28
C ALA A 34 0.40 -4.91 -6.19
N TYR A 35 0.56 -3.64 -6.57
CA TYR A 35 0.83 -2.55 -5.63
C TYR A 35 -0.37 -2.29 -4.71
N LEU A 36 -1.60 -2.24 -5.25
CA LEU A 36 -2.80 -2.08 -4.45
C LEU A 36 -3.00 -3.27 -3.49
N LEU A 37 -2.78 -4.50 -3.97
CA LEU A 37 -2.85 -5.68 -3.12
C LEU A 37 -1.86 -5.61 -1.95
N ARG A 38 -0.64 -5.14 -2.18
CA ARG A 38 0.35 -4.89 -1.12
C ARG A 38 -0.18 -3.90 -0.09
N LEU A 39 -0.68 -2.74 -0.53
CA LEU A 39 -1.20 -1.71 0.37
C LEU A 39 -2.39 -2.21 1.20
N HIS A 40 -3.31 -2.96 0.60
CA HIS A 40 -4.43 -3.57 1.34
C HIS A 40 -3.95 -4.52 2.43
N ARG A 41 -3.01 -5.42 2.11
CA ARG A 41 -2.42 -6.32 3.11
C ARG A 41 -1.73 -5.57 4.25
N GLU A 42 -1.05 -4.47 3.93
CA GLU A 42 -0.41 -3.64 4.95
C GLU A 42 -1.45 -2.96 5.85
N ILE A 43 -2.55 -2.44 5.29
CA ILE A 43 -3.68 -1.87 6.06
C ILE A 43 -4.33 -2.92 6.97
N ASP A 44 -4.56 -4.14 6.46
CA ASP A 44 -5.13 -5.24 7.25
C ASP A 44 -4.20 -5.60 8.42
N ASN A 45 -2.89 -5.62 8.18
CA ASN A 45 -1.89 -5.85 9.20
C ASN A 45 -1.83 -4.72 10.25
N LEU A 46 -2.00 -3.46 9.86
CA LEU A 46 -2.13 -2.35 10.82
C LEU A 46 -3.37 -2.52 11.69
N SER A 47 -4.51 -2.90 11.10
CA SER A 47 -5.76 -3.15 11.81
C SER A 47 -5.63 -4.29 12.84
N LEU A 48 -4.91 -5.35 12.48
CA LEU A 48 -4.59 -6.45 13.39
C LEU A 48 -3.71 -5.97 14.56
N GLN A 49 -2.64 -5.21 14.27
CA GLN A 49 -1.75 -4.68 15.31
C GLN A 49 -2.48 -3.74 16.29
N VAL A 50 -3.38 -2.90 15.80
CA VAL A 50 -4.26 -2.05 16.64
C VAL A 50 -5.11 -2.92 17.56
N SER A 51 -5.70 -3.99 17.04
CA SER A 51 -6.55 -4.92 17.82
C SER A 51 -5.75 -5.62 18.92
N LEU A 52 -4.56 -6.13 18.58
CA LEU A 52 -3.65 -6.77 19.52
C LEU A 52 -3.19 -5.81 20.62
N LEU A 53 -2.83 -4.59 20.24
CA LEU A 53 -2.47 -3.55 21.20
C LEU A 53 -3.64 -3.22 22.12
N ASN A 54 -4.87 -3.15 21.60
CA ASN A 54 -6.05 -2.90 22.41
C ASN A 54 -6.36 -4.04 23.40
N ASN A 55 -6.19 -5.29 22.97
CA ASN A 55 -6.61 -6.49 23.71
C ASN A 55 -5.55 -6.97 24.71
N HIS A 56 -4.26 -6.76 24.44
CA HIS A 56 -3.18 -7.38 25.21
C HIS A 56 -2.27 -6.39 25.94
N ALA A 57 -2.38 -5.08 25.68
CA ALA A 57 -1.63 -4.11 26.46
C ALA A 57 -2.17 -4.01 27.89
N LEU A 58 -1.30 -4.24 28.87
CA LEU A 58 -1.65 -4.21 30.30
C LEU A 58 -1.83 -2.78 30.84
N ASP A 59 -1.08 -1.81 30.32
CA ASP A 59 -1.14 -0.41 30.74
C ASP A 59 -2.24 0.33 29.95
N SER A 60 -3.40 0.49 30.59
CA SER A 60 -4.60 1.10 29.97
C SER A 60 -4.39 2.55 29.58
N GLN A 61 -3.64 3.34 30.35
CA GLN A 61 -3.42 4.76 30.08
C GLN A 61 -2.49 4.95 28.88
N LYS A 62 -1.37 4.23 28.83
CA LYS A 62 -0.46 4.28 27.67
C LYS A 62 -1.11 3.72 26.41
N LYS A 63 -1.91 2.66 26.54
CA LYS A 63 -2.71 2.09 25.45
C LYS A 63 -3.65 3.12 24.83
N VAL A 64 -4.47 3.78 25.65
CA VAL A 64 -5.40 4.83 25.18
C VAL A 64 -4.62 5.96 24.52
N LYS A 65 -3.52 6.42 25.11
CA LYS A 65 -2.68 7.47 24.52
C LYS A 65 -2.15 7.08 23.14
N ALA A 66 -1.65 5.86 22.97
CA ALA A 66 -1.14 5.37 21.69
C ALA A 66 -2.24 5.30 20.63
N LEU A 67 -3.40 4.73 20.98
CA LEU A 67 -4.55 4.61 20.07
C LEU A 67 -5.11 5.99 19.67
N SER A 68 -5.22 6.93 20.60
CA SER A 68 -5.64 8.31 20.30
C SER A 68 -4.65 9.01 19.35
N GLN A 69 -3.36 8.78 19.54
CA GLN A 69 -2.33 9.36 18.65
C GLN A 69 -2.43 8.77 17.23
N ILE A 70 -2.67 7.47 17.10
CA ILE A 70 -2.91 6.80 15.81
C ILE A 70 -4.16 7.38 15.12
N LEU A 71 -5.27 7.51 15.85
CA LEU A 71 -6.51 8.07 15.32
C LEU A 71 -6.30 9.49 14.80
N LYS A 72 -5.66 10.34 15.60
CA LYS A 72 -5.35 11.72 15.21
C LYS A 72 -4.54 11.77 13.91
N THR A 73 -3.52 10.92 13.79
CA THR A 73 -2.71 10.83 12.56
C THR A 73 -3.53 10.41 11.34
N LEU A 74 -4.48 9.48 11.50
CA LEU A 74 -5.38 9.08 10.41
C LEU A 74 -6.31 10.23 10.00
N GLU A 75 -6.86 10.97 10.96
CA GLU A 75 -7.78 12.09 10.72
C GLU A 75 -7.11 13.30 10.04
N GLU A 76 -5.82 13.51 10.28
CA GLU A 76 -5.05 14.60 9.65
C GLU A 76 -4.79 14.38 8.15
N VAL A 77 -4.93 13.14 7.66
CA VAL A 77 -4.64 12.82 6.26
C VAL A 77 -5.84 13.07 5.36
N GLN A 78 -5.75 14.16 4.59
CA GLN A 78 -6.69 14.46 3.51
C GLN A 78 -6.26 13.80 2.20
N ILE A 79 -7.05 12.83 1.74
CA ILE A 79 -6.92 12.18 0.44
C ILE A 79 -8.07 12.65 -0.47
N GLN A 80 -7.74 13.15 -1.65
CA GLN A 80 -8.71 13.53 -2.68
C GLN A 80 -8.68 12.49 -3.82
N PRO A 81 -9.55 11.48 -3.82
CA PRO A 81 -9.46 10.34 -4.72
C PRO A 81 -9.77 10.67 -6.20
N GLU A 82 -10.49 11.76 -6.45
CA GLU A 82 -11.17 12.05 -7.73
C GLU A 82 -10.26 12.20 -8.96
N LYS A 83 -8.94 12.37 -8.79
CA LYS A 83 -8.03 12.65 -9.90
C LYS A 83 -7.00 11.55 -10.17
N GLY A 84 -7.08 10.42 -9.46
CA GLY A 84 -6.15 9.29 -9.64
C GLY A 84 -4.68 9.69 -9.56
N ARG A 85 -4.35 10.72 -8.78
CA ARG A 85 -3.00 11.31 -8.82
C ARG A 85 -2.04 10.41 -8.05
N ARG A 86 -0.91 10.10 -8.68
CA ARG A 86 0.23 9.41 -8.04
C ARG A 86 0.60 9.98 -6.66
N LYS A 87 0.48 11.29 -6.48
CA LYS A 87 0.81 11.95 -5.21
C LYS A 87 -0.08 11.49 -4.05
N ASP A 88 -1.36 11.22 -4.31
CA ASP A 88 -2.32 10.85 -3.28
C ASP A 88 -2.10 9.38 -2.88
N LEU A 89 -1.81 8.53 -3.86
CA LEU A 89 -1.37 7.15 -3.62
C LEU A 89 -0.06 7.09 -2.79
N LYS A 90 0.93 7.93 -3.12
CA LYS A 90 2.16 8.05 -2.33
C LYS A 90 1.92 8.50 -0.89
N LYS A 91 0.95 9.38 -0.65
CA LYS A 91 0.58 9.79 0.71
C LYS A 91 0.04 8.62 1.52
N ILE A 92 -0.82 7.80 0.91
CA ILE A 92 -1.34 6.57 1.55
C ILE A 92 -0.19 5.62 1.91
N ASP A 93 0.70 5.32 0.96
CA ASP A 93 1.87 4.45 1.18
C ASP A 93 2.77 4.97 2.32
N SER A 94 3.03 6.29 2.33
CA SER A 94 3.84 6.92 3.37
C SER A 94 3.16 6.88 4.75
N LEU A 95 1.84 7.09 4.79
CA LEU A 95 1.05 6.99 6.02
C LEU A 95 1.07 5.57 6.58
N ILE A 96 0.91 4.55 5.74
CA ILE A 96 0.98 3.14 6.14
C ILE A 96 2.35 2.84 6.78
N GLY A 97 3.44 3.26 6.13
CA GLY A 97 4.79 3.09 6.69
C GLY A 97 4.95 3.77 8.06
N PHE A 98 4.51 5.03 8.17
CA PHE A 98 4.57 5.78 9.43
C PHE A 98 3.77 5.13 10.57
N LEU A 99 2.53 4.70 10.29
CA LEU A 99 1.69 4.01 11.27
C LEU A 99 2.26 2.66 11.70
N SER A 100 2.89 1.93 10.77
CA SER A 100 3.57 0.67 11.09
C SER A 100 4.69 0.89 12.11
N GLU A 101 5.52 1.92 11.92
CA GLU A 101 6.59 2.24 12.87
C GLU A 101 6.05 2.66 14.24
N MET A 102 4.96 3.45 14.27
CA MET A 102 4.32 3.87 15.52
C MET A 102 3.75 2.68 16.31
N LEU A 103 3.06 1.77 15.63
CA LEU A 103 2.50 0.56 16.23
C LEU A 103 3.59 -0.37 16.74
N GLU A 104 4.69 -0.53 16.00
CA GLU A 104 5.83 -1.33 16.44
C GLU A 104 6.45 -0.76 17.73
N LYS A 105 6.67 0.56 17.78
CA LYS A 105 7.19 1.26 18.98
C LYS A 105 6.25 1.08 20.16
N SER A 106 4.96 1.31 19.95
CA SER A 106 3.94 1.20 21.00
C SER A 106 3.79 -0.24 21.51
N GLY A 107 3.84 -1.23 20.62
CA GLY A 107 3.78 -2.65 20.98
C GLY A 107 4.96 -3.09 21.84
N LYS A 108 6.18 -2.63 21.52
CA LYS A 108 7.38 -2.87 22.33
C LYS A 108 7.26 -2.25 23.73
N GLU A 109 6.83 -0.99 23.81
CA GLU A 109 6.65 -0.28 25.08
C GLU A 109 5.59 -0.92 25.97
N LEU A 110 4.50 -1.38 25.38
CA LEU A 110 3.37 -2.02 26.06
C LEU A 110 3.58 -3.52 26.30
N LYS A 111 4.74 -4.06 25.92
CA LYS A 111 5.11 -5.48 26.05
C LYS A 111 4.08 -6.43 25.42
N VAL A 112 3.44 -6.00 24.33
CA VAL A 112 2.57 -6.88 23.54
C VAL A 112 3.48 -7.87 22.82
N SER A 113 3.41 -9.14 23.21
CA SER A 113 4.33 -10.18 22.72
C SER A 113 4.20 -10.37 21.21
N SER A 114 5.34 -10.39 20.51
CA SER A 114 5.42 -10.72 19.07
C SER A 114 4.86 -12.12 18.75
N PHE A 115 4.82 -13.02 19.74
CA PHE A 115 4.22 -14.34 19.62
C PHE A 115 2.69 -14.28 19.46
N LEU A 116 2.01 -13.35 20.15
CA LEU A 116 0.56 -13.15 19.97
C LEU A 116 0.25 -12.57 18.59
N ILE A 117 1.10 -11.66 18.11
CA ILE A 117 1.05 -11.13 16.74
C ILE A 117 1.23 -12.25 15.70
N SER A 118 2.13 -13.19 15.96
CA SER A 118 2.35 -14.34 15.07
C SER A 118 1.20 -15.35 15.10
N LEU A 119 0.58 -15.58 16.26
CA LEU A 119 -0.53 -16.54 16.41
C LEU A 119 -1.80 -16.06 15.73
N GLU A 120 -2.21 -14.80 15.92
CA GLU A 120 -3.42 -14.29 15.28
C GLU A 120 -3.30 -14.21 13.74
N ARG A 121 -2.08 -14.06 13.21
CA ARG A 121 -1.82 -14.12 11.75
C ARG A 121 -2.02 -15.51 11.13
N GLN A 122 -2.00 -16.59 11.92
CA GLN A 122 -2.20 -17.96 11.42
C GLN A 122 -3.66 -18.40 11.46
N ILE A 123 -4.54 -17.65 12.15
CA ILE A 123 -5.93 -18.03 12.43
C ILE A 123 -6.92 -17.36 11.44
N LYS A 124 -6.47 -16.38 10.65
CA LYS A 124 -7.22 -15.76 9.53
C LYS A 124 -6.61 -16.13 8.19
#